data_AF-A5KST3-F1
#
_entry.id   AF-A5KST3-F1
#
_cell.length_a   1.000
_cell.length_b   1.000
_cell.length_c   1.000
_cell.angle_alpha   90.00
_cell.angle_beta   90.00
_cell.angle_gamma   90.00
#
_symmetry.space_group_name_H-M   'P 1'
#
loop_
_entity.id
_entity.type
_entity.pdbx_description
1 polymer ?
#
loop_
_entity_poly.entity_id
_entity_poly.type
_entity_poly.pdbx_seq_one_letter_code
_entity_poly.pdbx_strand_id
1 'polypeptide(L)'
;PRNSFSLVKNWQVIFLEYNIAIKKGVFVAKYLVTYHGVPSADMEKVKEAFGNWIAEAGSAVLDPGAPVYRVAQIGNGDAVNILGYVIIEAPDKDAAVKVLEHHPFVSRYTLQLNELIVV
;
A
#
# COMPACT_ATOMS: atom_id res chain seq x y z
N PRO A 1 -10.50 18.25 31.95
CA PRO A 1 -10.93 16.96 31.35
C PRO A 1 -11.80 17.21 30.09
N ARG A 2 -11.17 17.28 28.91
CA ARG A 2 -11.88 17.40 27.63
C ARG A 2 -12.12 16.02 27.05
N ASN A 3 -13.35 15.82 26.61
CA ASN A 3 -13.98 14.58 26.16
C ASN A 3 -13.14 13.79 25.12
N SER A 4 -12.64 12.63 25.53
CA SER A 4 -12.12 11.60 24.63
C SER A 4 -13.23 10.91 23.81
N PHE A 5 -14.50 11.03 24.22
CA PHE A 5 -15.63 10.38 23.56
C PHE A 5 -16.14 11.07 22.28
N SER A 6 -15.89 12.38 22.07
CA SER A 6 -16.34 13.07 20.86
C SER A 6 -15.43 12.84 19.66
N LEU A 7 -14.16 12.51 19.90
CA LEU A 7 -13.21 12.22 18.83
C LEU A 7 -13.53 10.88 18.16
N VAL A 8 -13.85 9.82 18.90
CA VAL A 8 -14.14 8.49 18.34
C VAL A 8 -15.37 8.49 17.40
N LYS A 9 -16.38 9.31 17.69
CA LYS A 9 -17.59 9.43 16.86
C LYS A 9 -17.35 10.12 15.52
N ASN A 10 -16.43 11.07 15.45
CA ASN A 10 -16.11 11.74 14.18
C ASN A 10 -15.39 10.81 13.19
N TRP A 11 -14.62 9.85 13.69
CA TRP A 11 -13.84 8.97 12.83
C TRP A 11 -14.77 7.96 12.15
N GLN A 12 -15.71 7.36 12.87
CA GLN A 12 -16.68 6.44 12.25
C GLN A 12 -17.51 7.09 11.13
N VAL A 13 -17.85 8.37 11.25
CA VAL A 13 -18.61 9.11 10.23
C VAL A 13 -17.76 9.38 8.99
N ILE A 14 -16.51 9.85 9.15
CA ILE A 14 -15.57 10.07 8.03
C ILE A 14 -15.34 8.75 7.26
N PHE A 15 -15.13 7.65 7.98
CA PHE A 15 -14.99 6.33 7.38
C PHE A 15 -16.24 5.90 6.59
N LEU A 16 -17.43 6.24 7.07
CA LEU A 16 -18.68 5.88 6.39
C LEU A 16 -18.86 6.71 5.11
N GLU A 17 -18.61 8.01 5.16
CA GLU A 17 -18.75 8.93 4.03
C GLU A 17 -17.74 8.64 2.90
N TYR A 18 -16.48 8.35 3.26
CA TYR A 18 -15.46 7.92 2.30
C TYR A 18 -15.87 6.63 1.57
N ASN A 19 -16.30 5.61 2.32
CA ASN A 19 -16.78 4.35 1.74
C ASN A 19 -18.01 4.54 0.82
N ILE A 20 -18.89 5.51 1.13
CA ILE A 20 -20.02 5.86 0.27
C ILE A 20 -19.54 6.54 -1.02
N ALA A 21 -18.53 7.41 -0.96
CA ALA A 21 -17.98 8.09 -2.13
C ALA A 21 -17.23 7.13 -3.08
N ILE A 22 -16.47 6.17 -2.54
CA ILE A 22 -15.85 5.07 -3.31
C ILE A 22 -16.93 4.25 -4.01
N LYS A 23 -17.97 3.81 -3.28
CA LYS A 23 -19.09 3.05 -3.86
C LYS A 23 -19.88 3.82 -4.92
N LYS A 24 -19.86 5.15 -4.88
CA LYS A 24 -20.49 6.02 -5.89
C LYS A 24 -19.57 6.32 -7.09
N GLY A 25 -18.34 5.80 -7.12
CA GLY A 25 -17.38 6.03 -8.20
C GLY A 25 -16.84 7.46 -8.26
N VAL A 26 -16.97 8.23 -7.17
CA VAL A 26 -16.54 9.65 -7.10
C VAL A 26 -15.05 9.76 -6.73
N PHE A 27 -14.46 8.69 -6.18
CA PHE A 27 -13.06 8.60 -5.82
C PHE A 27 -12.54 7.18 -6.12
N VAL A 28 -11.28 7.09 -6.57
CA VAL A 28 -10.57 5.82 -6.70
C VAL A 28 -9.76 5.59 -5.42
N ALA A 29 -9.80 4.39 -4.85
CA ALA A 29 -9.05 4.07 -3.65
C ALA A 29 -7.56 3.99 -3.95
N LYS A 30 -6.74 4.47 -3.02
CA LYS A 30 -5.28 4.37 -3.11
C LYS A 30 -4.81 3.30 -2.14
N TYR A 31 -3.83 2.53 -2.56
CA TYR A 31 -3.27 1.45 -1.77
C TYR A 31 -1.76 1.60 -1.67
N LEU A 32 -1.25 1.53 -0.44
CA LEU A 32 0.16 1.36 -0.13
C LEU A 32 0.46 -0.12 -0.12
N VAL A 33 1.42 -0.53 -0.94
CA VAL A 33 1.96 -1.88 -0.94
C VAL A 33 3.33 -1.84 -0.30
N THR A 34 3.56 -2.64 0.74
CA THR A 34 4.88 -2.76 1.39
C THR A 34 5.45 -4.16 1.19
N TYR A 35 6.76 -4.23 0.90
CA TYR A 35 7.48 -5.49 0.70
C TYR A 35 8.17 -5.92 1.99
N HIS A 36 7.97 -7.18 2.38
CA HIS A 36 8.58 -7.80 3.56
C HIS A 36 9.29 -9.10 3.20
N GLY A 37 10.40 -9.41 3.87
CA GLY A 37 11.14 -10.65 3.66
C GLY A 37 12.66 -10.46 3.69
N VAL A 38 13.37 -11.36 3.02
CA VAL A 38 14.83 -11.35 2.90
C VAL A 38 15.21 -10.84 1.50
N PRO A 39 16.10 -9.85 1.37
CA PRO A 39 16.54 -9.35 0.06
C PRO A 39 17.12 -10.46 -0.83
N SER A 40 16.77 -10.43 -2.11
CA SER A 40 17.37 -11.28 -3.16
C SER A 40 18.86 -10.96 -3.34
N ALA A 41 19.66 -12.00 -3.59
CA ALA A 41 21.07 -11.85 -3.93
C ALA A 41 21.30 -11.29 -5.36
N ASP A 42 20.30 -11.40 -6.25
CA ASP A 42 20.38 -10.93 -7.64
C ASP A 42 19.49 -9.69 -7.81
N MET A 43 20.09 -8.51 -7.60
CA MET A 43 19.39 -7.22 -7.64
C MET A 43 19.13 -6.72 -9.06
N GLU A 44 19.88 -7.17 -10.06
CA GLU A 44 19.70 -6.74 -11.45
C GLU A 44 18.44 -7.36 -12.05
N LYS A 45 18.25 -8.68 -11.89
CA LYS A 45 17.02 -9.34 -12.34
C LYS A 45 15.77 -8.82 -11.63
N VAL A 46 15.92 -8.47 -10.35
CA VAL A 46 14.84 -7.87 -9.53
C VAL A 46 14.42 -6.51 -10.10
N LYS A 47 15.38 -5.67 -10.51
CA LYS A 47 15.10 -4.37 -11.12
C LYS A 47 14.43 -4.50 -12.49
N GLU A 48 14.91 -5.41 -13.33
CA GLU A 48 14.34 -5.63 -14.67
C GLU A 48 12.89 -6.12 -14.56
N ALA A 49 12.64 -7.16 -13.76
CA ALA A 49 11.30 -7.71 -13.58
C ALA A 49 10.33 -6.67 -12.98
N PHE A 50 10.82 -5.83 -12.06
CA PHE A 50 10.04 -4.73 -11.50
C PHE A 50 9.71 -3.65 -12.53
N GLY A 51 10.67 -3.28 -13.38
CA GLY A 51 10.44 -2.33 -14.47
C GLY A 51 9.39 -2.83 -15.47
N ASN A 52 9.43 -4.11 -15.81
CA ASN A 52 8.43 -4.73 -16.69
C ASN A 52 7.04 -4.71 -16.06
N TRP A 53 6.93 -5.06 -14.77
CA TRP A 53 5.65 -4.99 -14.06
C TRP A 53 5.10 -3.55 -13.98
N ILE A 54 5.93 -2.54 -13.73
CA ILE A 54 5.48 -1.14 -13.77
C ILE A 54 4.91 -0.79 -15.15
N ALA A 55 5.60 -1.20 -16.22
CA ALA A 55 5.15 -0.94 -17.58
C ALA A 55 3.80 -1.62 -17.90
N GLU A 56 3.57 -2.83 -17.38
CA GLU A 56 2.31 -3.56 -17.51
C GLU A 56 1.19 -2.95 -16.66
N ALA A 57 1.49 -2.57 -15.41
CA ALA A 57 0.53 -1.99 -14.47
C ALA A 57 0.09 -0.57 -14.89
N GLY A 58 0.94 0.14 -15.63
CA GLY A 58 0.60 1.40 -16.29
C GLY A 58 0.09 2.46 -15.31
N SER A 59 -1.05 3.07 -15.63
CA SER A 59 -1.62 4.17 -14.84
C SER A 59 -2.11 3.75 -13.44
N ALA A 60 -2.21 2.46 -13.16
CA ALA A 60 -2.56 2.00 -11.82
C ALA A 60 -1.45 2.27 -10.81
N VAL A 61 -0.19 2.45 -11.25
CA VAL A 61 0.93 2.79 -10.37
C VAL A 61 1.03 4.31 -10.25
N LEU A 62 0.71 4.84 -9.06
CA LEU A 62 0.79 6.26 -8.76
C LEU A 62 2.19 6.70 -8.33
N ASP A 63 2.87 5.86 -7.56
CA ASP A 63 4.25 6.05 -7.16
C ASP A 63 4.96 4.69 -7.28
N PRO A 64 5.93 4.54 -8.21
CA PRO A 64 6.69 3.31 -8.35
C PRO A 64 7.55 3.00 -7.10
N GLY A 65 7.71 3.98 -6.21
CA GLY A 65 8.40 3.86 -4.94
C GLY A 65 9.89 3.61 -5.07
N ALA A 66 10.50 3.26 -3.93
CA ALA A 66 11.92 2.96 -3.84
C ALA A 66 12.19 1.92 -2.74
N PRO A 67 13.35 1.23 -2.80
CA PRO A 67 13.87 0.49 -1.66
C PRO A 67 14.05 1.41 -0.46
N VAL A 68 13.78 0.91 0.75
CA VAL A 68 13.94 1.67 1.99
C VAL A 68 14.88 0.95 2.95
N TYR A 69 15.55 1.73 3.80
CA TYR A 69 16.35 1.23 4.92
C TYR A 69 15.73 1.74 6.22
N ARG A 70 15.62 0.86 7.23
CA ARG A 70 15.17 1.27 8.55
C ARG A 70 16.25 2.11 9.22
N VAL A 71 15.94 3.37 9.54
CA VAL A 71 16.85 4.30 10.21
C VAL A 71 16.65 4.32 11.72
N ALA A 72 15.39 4.40 12.14
CA ALA A 72 15.02 4.48 13.54
C ALA A 72 13.61 3.92 13.74
N GLN A 73 13.33 3.48 14.96
CA GLN A 73 11.98 3.23 15.44
C GLN A 73 11.73 4.14 16.63
N ILE A 74 10.66 4.93 16.56
CA ILE A 74 10.26 5.82 17.64
C ILE A 74 9.04 5.19 18.33
N GLY A 75 9.17 4.83 19.61
CA GLY A 75 8.17 4.08 20.37
C GLY A 75 8.48 2.58 20.53
N ASN A 76 7.68 1.90 21.37
CA ASN A 76 7.98 0.54 21.86
C ASN A 76 7.17 -0.57 21.16
N GLY A 77 6.59 -0.31 19.99
CA GLY A 77 5.81 -1.31 19.26
C GLY A 77 6.67 -2.30 18.47
N ASP A 78 6.10 -3.44 18.11
CA ASP A 78 6.74 -4.38 17.19
C ASP A 78 6.52 -3.92 15.74
N ALA A 79 7.58 -3.45 15.07
CA ALA A 79 7.50 -3.05 13.67
C ALA A 79 8.10 -4.10 12.73
N VAL A 80 7.31 -4.50 11.73
CA VAL A 80 7.79 -5.36 10.64
C VAL A 80 8.80 -4.60 9.79
N ASN A 81 9.84 -5.29 9.29
CA ASN A 81 10.80 -4.67 8.39
C ASN A 81 10.17 -4.44 7.01
N ILE A 82 10.30 -3.22 6.48
CA ILE A 82 9.84 -2.85 5.14
C ILE A 82 11.09 -2.73 4.27
N LEU A 83 11.10 -3.41 3.12
CA LEU A 83 12.21 -3.39 2.16
C LEU A 83 12.00 -2.35 1.05
N GLY A 84 10.77 -1.96 0.81
CA GLY A 84 10.37 -0.94 -0.15
C GLY A 84 8.87 -0.75 -0.13
N TYR A 85 8.38 0.12 -1.00
CA TYR A 85 6.96 0.36 -1.18
C TYR A 85 6.60 0.64 -2.64
N VAL A 86 5.32 0.58 -2.96
CA VAL A 86 4.71 1.17 -4.15
C VAL A 86 3.33 1.71 -3.77
N ILE A 87 2.87 2.77 -4.43
CA ILE A 87 1.49 3.27 -4.28
C ILE A 87 0.75 2.98 -5.57
N ILE A 88 -0.38 2.29 -5.46
CA ILE A 88 -1.27 2.00 -6.58
C ILE A 88 -2.65 2.63 -6.36
N GLU A 89 -3.41 2.82 -7.43
CA GLU A 89 -4.83 3.11 -7.38
C GLU A 89 -5.65 1.99 -7.99
N ALA A 90 -6.79 1.71 -7.38
CA ALA A 90 -7.76 0.74 -7.86
C ALA A 90 -9.15 1.09 -7.34
N PRO A 91 -10.23 0.70 -8.04
CA PRO A 91 -11.60 0.98 -7.61
C PRO A 91 -11.98 0.28 -6.30
N ASP A 92 -11.38 -0.89 -6.03
CA ASP A 92 -11.62 -1.69 -4.83
C ASP A 92 -10.43 -2.63 -4.56
N LYS A 93 -10.54 -3.37 -3.44
CA LYS A 93 -9.55 -4.34 -3.00
C LYS A 93 -9.28 -5.43 -4.04
N ASP A 94 -10.31 -5.96 -4.70
CA ASP A 94 -10.13 -7.09 -5.62
C ASP A 94 -9.42 -6.63 -6.90
N ALA A 95 -9.71 -5.43 -7.37
CA ALA A 95 -8.95 -4.79 -8.45
C ALA A 95 -7.50 -4.49 -8.04
N ALA A 96 -7.26 -4.02 -6.81
CA ALA A 96 -5.91 -3.82 -6.31
C ALA A 96 -5.11 -5.13 -6.25
N VAL A 97 -5.74 -6.23 -5.82
CA VAL A 97 -5.11 -7.56 -5.81
C VAL A 97 -4.75 -8.01 -7.23
N LYS A 98 -5.64 -7.80 -8.23
CA LYS A 98 -5.35 -8.13 -9.63
C LYS A 98 -4.14 -7.41 -10.20
N VAL A 99 -3.94 -6.13 -9.83
CA VAL A 99 -2.71 -5.38 -10.21
C VAL A 99 -1.45 -6.06 -9.66
N LEU A 100 -1.56 -6.76 -8.53
CA LEU A 100 -0.44 -7.42 -7.85
C LEU A 100 -0.28 -8.91 -8.18
N GLU A 101 -1.26 -9.57 -8.81
CA GLU A 101 -1.20 -11.01 -9.14
C GLU A 101 0.02 -11.36 -9.99
N HIS A 102 0.42 -10.46 -10.89
CA HIS A 102 1.59 -10.62 -11.77
C HIS A 102 2.87 -10.00 -11.20
N HIS A 103 2.85 -9.51 -9.97
CA HIS A 103 4.02 -8.83 -9.41
C HIS A 103 5.19 -9.81 -9.25
N PRO A 104 6.41 -9.48 -9.71
CA PRO A 104 7.57 -10.41 -9.70
C PRO A 104 8.00 -10.90 -8.30
N PHE A 105 7.42 -10.34 -7.24
CA PHE A 105 7.83 -10.55 -5.85
C PHE A 105 6.83 -11.38 -5.04
N VAL A 106 5.61 -11.66 -5.54
CA VAL A 106 4.62 -12.45 -4.77
C VAL A 106 5.05 -13.88 -4.46
N SER A 107 6.00 -14.43 -5.21
CA SER A 107 6.54 -15.78 -4.95
C SER A 107 7.71 -15.81 -3.96
N ARG A 108 8.29 -14.65 -3.61
CA ARG A 108 9.55 -14.55 -2.85
C ARG A 108 9.48 -13.63 -1.64
N TYR A 109 8.52 -12.72 -1.63
CA TYR A 109 8.30 -11.72 -0.61
C TYR A 109 6.83 -11.73 -0.20
N THR A 110 6.57 -11.23 0.99
CA THR A 110 5.20 -10.89 1.40
C THR A 110 4.91 -9.47 0.96
N LEU A 111 3.90 -9.30 0.10
CA LEU A 111 3.33 -8.00 -0.24
C LEU A 111 2.16 -7.75 0.70
N GLN A 112 2.28 -6.72 1.53
CA GLN A 112 1.17 -6.27 2.37
C GLN A 112 0.47 -5.11 1.69
N LEU A 113 -0.85 -5.21 1.54
CA LEU A 113 -1.69 -4.19 0.93
C LEU A 113 -2.45 -3.42 2.01
N ASN A 114 -2.27 -2.09 2.06
CA ASN A 114 -2.94 -1.19 2.98
C ASN A 114 -3.69 -0.11 2.20
N GLU A 115 -5.00 0.00 2.40
CA GLU A 115 -5.79 1.10 1.82
C GLU A 115 -5.47 2.42 2.54
N LEU A 116 -5.22 3.48 1.77
CA LEU A 116 -5.06 4.83 2.30
C LEU A 116 -6.44 5.39 2.63
N ILE A 117 -6.66 5.67 3.90
CA ILE A 117 -7.85 6.37 4.36
C ILE A 117 -7.58 7.87 4.16
N VAL A 118 -8.18 8.46 3.13
CA VAL A 118 -8.12 9.92 2.91
C VAL A 118 -9.08 10.58 3.91
N VAL A 119 -8.54 11.43 4.78
CA VAL A 119 -9.28 12.19 5.80
C VAL A 119 -9.58 13.59 5.29
#